data_AF-A0A434CSP3-F1
#
_entry.id   AF-A0A434CSP3-F1
#
_cell.length_a   1.000
_cell.length_b   1.000
_cell.length_c   1.000
_cell.angle_alpha   90.00
_cell.angle_beta   90.00
_cell.angle_gamma   90.00
#
_symmetry.space_group_name_H-M   'P 1'
#
loop_
_entity.id
_entity.type
_entity.pdbx_description
1 polymer ?
#
loop_
_entity_poly.entity_id
_entity_poly.type
_entity_poly.pdbx_seq_one_letter_code
_entity_poly.pdbx_strand_id
1 'polypeptide(L)'
;MMAAPILREIVRQHAEMAAFLWTIYDHHLLHPEENPEMDEVRLARLIERLEAHLDGLRVAGDQGRKIAQERFEEFSEAGELFVLRMVAAPK
;
A
#
# COMPACT_ATOMS: atom_id res chain seq x y z
N MET A 1 -3.13 -28.55 -4.99
CA MET A 1 -2.97 -27.61 -6.12
C MET A 1 -1.58 -26.99 -6.03
N MET A 2 -0.89 -26.82 -7.17
CA MET A 2 0.37 -26.07 -7.19
C MET A 2 0.07 -24.59 -6.90
N ALA A 3 0.92 -23.93 -6.13
CA ALA A 3 0.79 -22.49 -5.91
C ALA A 3 1.00 -21.74 -7.23
N ALA A 4 0.21 -20.69 -7.47
CA ALA A 4 0.40 -19.83 -8.63
C ALA A 4 1.79 -19.15 -8.55
N PRO A 5 2.48 -18.97 -9.68
CA PRO A 5 3.78 -18.30 -9.69
C PRO A 5 3.66 -16.85 -9.23
N ILE A 6 4.62 -16.40 -8.42
CA ILE A 6 4.71 -15.00 -8.00
C ILE A 6 5.36 -14.16 -9.08
N LEU A 7 4.60 -13.20 -9.62
CA LEU A 7 5.11 -12.15 -10.48
C LEU A 7 5.73 -11.06 -9.60
N ARG A 8 6.98 -11.25 -9.19
CA ARG A 8 7.66 -10.41 -8.19
C ARG A 8 7.56 -8.91 -8.48
N GLU A 9 7.73 -8.52 -9.74
CA GLU A 9 7.66 -7.12 -10.16
C GLU A 9 6.25 -6.53 -9.99
N ILE A 10 5.20 -7.29 -10.27
CA ILE A 10 3.82 -6.86 -10.04
C ILE A 10 3.54 -6.71 -8.55
N VAL A 11 3.99 -7.68 -7.73
CA VAL A 11 3.84 -7.61 -6.27
C VAL A 11 4.61 -6.42 -5.68
N ARG A 12 5.80 -6.10 -6.21
CA ARG A 12 6.54 -4.89 -5.85
C ARG A 12 5.74 -3.62 -6.13
N GLN A 13 5.12 -3.52 -7.30
CA GLN A 13 4.29 -2.38 -7.65
C GLN A 13 3.08 -2.22 -6.72
N HIS A 14 2.52 -3.31 -6.18
CA HIS A 14 1.50 -3.21 -5.13
C HIS A 14 2.04 -2.55 -3.85
N ALA A 15 3.27 -2.86 -3.41
CA ALA A 15 3.87 -2.21 -2.25
C ALA A 15 4.10 -0.71 -2.48
N GLU A 16 4.66 -0.36 -3.63
CA GLU A 16 4.95 1.04 -4.00
C GLU A 16 3.68 1.87 -4.15
N MET A 17 2.67 1.33 -4.85
CA MET A 17 1.40 2.02 -5.01
C MET A 17 0.63 2.16 -3.70
N ALA A 18 0.70 1.17 -2.80
CA ALA A 18 0.10 1.29 -1.48
C ALA A 18 0.80 2.39 -0.64
N ALA A 19 2.13 2.44 -0.65
CA ALA A 19 2.89 3.47 0.04
C ALA A 19 2.52 4.87 -0.48
N PHE A 20 2.53 5.05 -1.80
CA PHE A 20 2.16 6.30 -2.45
C PHE A 20 0.71 6.74 -2.19
N LEU A 21 -0.25 5.83 -2.27
CA LEU A 21 -1.65 6.18 -2.01
C LEU A 21 -1.87 6.54 -0.54
N TRP A 22 -1.16 5.87 0.38
CA TRP A 22 -1.20 6.23 1.79
C TRP A 22 -0.61 7.62 2.05
N THR A 23 0.48 8.03 1.40
CA THR A 23 1.03 9.38 1.59
C THR A 23 0.07 10.46 1.10
N ILE A 24 -0.69 10.23 0.01
CA ILE A 24 -1.76 11.14 -0.41
C ILE A 24 -2.88 11.20 0.64
N TYR A 25 -3.29 10.05 1.17
CA TYR A 25 -4.32 9.98 2.22
C TYR A 25 -3.90 10.76 3.46
N ASP A 26 -2.71 10.47 3.99
CA ASP A 26 -2.16 11.09 5.20
C ASP A 26 -2.01 12.61 5.04
N HIS A 27 -1.44 13.04 3.90
CA HIS A 27 -1.31 14.46 3.58
C HIS A 27 -2.67 15.16 3.49
N HIS A 28 -3.65 14.56 2.83
CA HIS A 28 -4.97 15.18 2.71
C HIS A 28 -5.68 15.31 4.06
N LEU A 29 -5.51 14.34 4.98
CA LEU A 29 -6.09 14.44 6.32
C LEU A 29 -5.46 15.57 7.16
N LEU A 30 -4.18 15.84 6.97
CA LEU A 30 -3.47 16.91 7.66
C LEU A 30 -3.72 18.29 7.04
N HIS A 31 -3.98 18.34 5.73
CA HIS A 31 -4.10 19.57 4.93
C HIS A 31 -5.34 19.54 3.99
N PRO A 32 -6.56 19.40 4.52
CA PRO A 32 -7.76 19.27 3.69
C PRO A 32 -8.04 20.50 2.81
N GLU A 33 -7.62 21.69 3.24
CA GLU A 33 -7.80 22.96 2.53
C GLU A 33 -6.97 23.09 1.24
N GLU A 34 -5.89 22.32 1.11
CA GLU A 34 -5.00 22.39 -0.07
C GLU A 34 -5.59 21.68 -1.30
N ASN A 35 -6.56 20.78 -1.09
CA ASN A 35 -7.26 20.08 -2.16
C ASN A 35 -8.76 19.97 -1.87
N PRO A 36 -9.52 21.06 -2.04
CA PRO A 36 -10.95 21.07 -1.78
C PRO A 36 -11.76 20.19 -2.75
N GLU A 37 -11.15 19.74 -3.86
CA GLU A 37 -11.78 18.79 -4.78
C GLU A 37 -11.79 17.36 -4.26
N MET A 38 -10.90 17.02 -3.32
CA MET A 38 -10.87 15.71 -2.65
C MET A 38 -12.05 15.60 -1.67
N ASP A 39 -13.24 15.41 -2.23
CA ASP A 39 -14.46 15.13 -1.46
C ASP A 39 -14.50 13.69 -0.92
N GLU A 40 -15.48 13.42 -0.07
CA GLU A 40 -15.68 12.12 0.59
C GLU A 40 -15.70 10.95 -0.42
N VAL A 41 -16.29 11.17 -1.61
CA VAL A 41 -16.38 10.15 -2.66
C VAL A 41 -15.01 9.85 -3.25
N ARG A 42 -14.19 10.87 -3.54
CA ARG A 42 -12.82 10.67 -4.03
C ARG A 42 -11.92 10.06 -2.97
N LEU A 43 -12.06 10.48 -1.71
CA LEU A 43 -11.32 9.90 -0.59
C LEU A 43 -11.65 8.42 -0.42
N ALA A 44 -12.93 8.04 -0.48
CA ALA A 44 -13.37 6.65 -0.42
C ALA A 44 -12.76 5.80 -1.55
N ARG A 45 -12.73 6.31 -2.79
CA ARG A 45 -12.09 5.63 -3.93
C ARG A 45 -10.58 5.50 -3.78
N LEU A 46 -9.93 6.47 -3.15
CA LEU A 46 -8.50 6.41 -2.84
C LEU A 46 -8.22 5.30 -1.83
N ILE A 47 -9.02 5.22 -0.77
CA ILE A 47 -8.93 4.17 0.25
C ILE A 47 -9.17 2.79 -0.38
N GLU A 48 -10.20 2.63 -1.21
CA GLU A 48 -10.48 1.36 -1.90
C GLU A 48 -9.27 0.89 -2.74
N ARG A 49 -8.62 1.81 -3.47
CA ARG A 49 -7.40 1.50 -4.23
C ARG A 49 -6.24 1.11 -3.33
N LEU A 50 -6.04 1.84 -2.23
CA LEU A 50 -5.02 1.53 -1.23
C LEU A 50 -5.22 0.11 -0.67
N GLU A 51 -6.44 -0.21 -0.25
CA GLU A 51 -6.81 -1.53 0.25
C GLU A 51 -6.58 -2.63 -0.77
N ALA A 52 -6.96 -2.41 -2.03
CA ALA A 52 -6.72 -3.37 -3.11
C ALA A 52 -5.24 -3.67 -3.31
N HIS A 53 -4.36 -2.67 -3.17
CA HIS A 53 -2.92 -2.88 -3.26
C HIS A 53 -2.36 -3.65 -2.05
N LEU A 54 -2.81 -3.33 -0.84
CA LEU A 54 -2.46 -4.09 0.37
C LEU A 54 -2.92 -5.55 0.27
N ASP A 55 -4.12 -5.79 -0.26
CA ASP A 55 -4.65 -7.14 -0.45
C ASP A 55 -3.87 -7.93 -1.49
N GLY A 56 -3.36 -7.28 -2.55
CA GLY A 56 -2.41 -7.91 -3.48
C GLY A 56 -1.16 -8.45 -2.78
N LEU A 57 -0.60 -7.70 -1.82
CA LEU A 57 0.54 -8.16 -1.01
C LEU A 57 0.16 -9.32 -0.10
N ARG A 58 -1.02 -9.28 0.52
CA ARG A 58 -1.50 -10.35 1.41
C ARG A 58 -1.74 -11.64 0.65
N VAL A 59 -2.29 -11.56 -0.57
CA VAL A 59 -2.46 -12.72 -1.47
C VAL A 59 -1.11 -13.32 -1.86
N ALA A 60 -0.08 -12.50 -2.04
CA ALA A 60 1.30 -12.97 -2.27
C ALA A 60 1.98 -13.58 -1.03
N GLY A 61 1.31 -13.57 0.13
CA GLY A 61 1.76 -14.22 1.36
C GLY A 61 3.15 -13.76 1.82
N ASP A 62 4.02 -14.72 2.12
CA ASP A 62 5.38 -14.47 2.62
C ASP A 62 6.24 -13.66 1.64
N GLN A 63 6.03 -13.85 0.33
CA GLN A 63 6.74 -13.06 -0.68
C GLN A 63 6.27 -11.61 -0.67
N GLY A 64 4.98 -11.36 -0.47
CA GLY A 64 4.45 -10.00 -0.30
C GLY A 64 5.07 -9.30 0.91
N ARG A 65 5.17 -9.99 2.05
CA ARG A 65 5.83 -9.44 3.26
C ARG A 65 7.30 -9.17 3.04
N LYS A 66 8.03 -10.08 2.38
CA LYS A 66 9.45 -9.89 2.06
C LYS A 66 9.66 -8.69 1.13
N ILE A 67 8.82 -8.54 0.11
CA ILE A 67 8.89 -7.41 -0.82
C ILE A 67 8.61 -6.08 -0.10
N ALA A 68 7.61 -6.03 0.80
CA ALA A 68 7.34 -4.84 1.61
C ALA A 68 8.54 -4.47 2.51
N GLN A 69 9.19 -5.47 3.12
CA GLN A 69 10.40 -5.27 3.91
C GLN A 69 11.56 -4.73 3.06
N GLU A 70 11.80 -5.31 1.88
CA GLU A 70 12.84 -4.83 0.94
C GLU A 70 12.58 -3.38 0.50
N ARG A 71 11.31 -2.99 0.28
CA ARG A 71 10.96 -1.60 -0.05
C ARG A 71 11.25 -0.65 1.11
N PHE A 72 10.93 -1.02 2.34
CA PHE A 72 11.25 -0.21 3.52
C PHE A 72 12.77 -0.09 3.79
N GLU A 73 13.53 -1.15 3.51
CA GLU A 73 15.00 -1.13 3.60
C GLU A 73 15.64 -0.23 2.55
N GLU A 74 15.06 -0.17 1.35
CA GLU A 74 15.51 0.70 0.26
C GLU A 74 15.06 2.16 0.48
N PHE A 75 13.82 2.35 0.94
CA PHE A 75 13.16 3.64 1.16
C PHE A 75 12.51 3.63 2.55
N SER A 76 13.24 4.10 3.57
CA SER A 76 12.76 4.12 4.96
C SER A 76 11.85 5.32 5.24
N GLU A 77 10.85 5.56 4.38
CA GLU A 77 9.87 6.63 4.54
C GLU A 77 8.58 6.12 5.21
N ALA A 78 7.68 7.05 5.53
CA ALA A 78 6.46 6.75 6.28
C ALA A 78 5.50 5.84 5.50
N GLY A 79 5.43 5.98 4.17
CA GLY A 79 4.57 5.15 3.31
C GLY A 79 4.98 3.68 3.31
N GLU A 80 6.26 3.39 3.15
CA GLU A 80 6.80 2.04 3.17
C GLU A 80 6.66 1.42 4.56
N LEU A 81 6.90 2.21 5.62
CA LEU A 81 6.66 1.76 6.98
C LEU A 81 5.18 1.39 7.19
N PHE A 82 4.25 2.23 6.73
CA PHE A 82 2.82 1.94 6.79
C PHE A 82 2.51 0.60 6.11
N VAL A 83 2.96 0.40 4.87
CA VAL A 83 2.73 -0.85 4.12
C VAL A 83 3.28 -2.06 4.88
N LEU A 84 4.53 -1.99 5.35
CA LEU A 84 5.19 -3.05 6.11
C LEU A 84 4.38 -3.45 7.35
N ARG A 85 3.86 -2.47 8.10
CA ARG A 85 3.03 -2.72 9.29
C ARG A 85 1.67 -3.33 8.93
N MET A 86 1.03 -2.87 7.85
CA MET A 86 -0.29 -3.33 7.43
C MET A 86 -0.30 -4.77 6.88
N VAL A 87 0.83 -5.26 6.36
CA VAL A 87 0.97 -6.64 5.90
C VAL A 87 1.54 -7.59 6.96
N ALA A 88 2.07 -7.06 8.07
CA ALA A 88 2.52 -7.84 9.22
C ALA A 88 1.39 -8.16 10.21
N ALA A 89 0.34 -7.34 10.23
CA ALA A 89 -0.83 -7.60 11.06
C ALA A 89 -1.59 -8.85 10.57
N PRO A 90 -2.07 -9.72 11.48
CA PRO A 90 -3.01 -10.78 11.11
C PRO A 90 -4.26 -10.16 10.48
N LYS A 91 -4.80 -10.83 9.45
CA LYS A 91 -6.10 -10.47 8.85
C LYS A 91 -7.23 -10.73 9.84
#